data_AF-A0A0S7ZV91-F1
#
_entry.id   AF-A0A0S7ZV91-F1
#
_cell.length_a   1.000
_cell.length_b   1.000
_cell.length_c   1.000
_cell.angle_alpha   90.00
_cell.angle_beta   90.00
_cell.angle_gamma   90.00
#
_symmetry.space_group_name_H-M   'P 1'
#
loop_
_entity.id
_entity.type
_entity.pdbx_description
1 polymer ?
#
loop_
_entity_poly.entity_id
_entity_poly.type
_entity_poly.pdbx_seq_one_letter_code
_entity_poly.pdbx_strand_id
1 'polypeptide(L)'
;MRPFLVVCFCSVFGCKSVGADIAPLTQTFSSALHNALERCLQRVEHAYLDDPEFEFNLQTHCQALAQQLATKDLSPYIQQPLDRNLTLEQVMDLQSISATINTRHTTSTYGFDFQGLHSILDSTLVLEQERDLSMWRRFLNWLAGLFDKTETQQPDWLKEWLAKLSIPEGMTQALYTAMVILLSILFLAIVVAELRAAGIRNWLKRRSQRYQLGDTKPPDSPDAMLTWDAILRLPAREKILGSYNKLLHLLANKNLIPKDESLTNHELQTCLEKSLGGEQAVFRQLIRGVEATLYGDIPPDQNSIDQISRQTSRYAESLDSR
;
A
#
# COMPACT_ATOMS: atom_id res chain seq x y z
N MET A 1 10.29 -16.95 -41.74
CA MET A 1 9.51 -18.11 -41.26
C MET A 1 10.45 -19.10 -40.57
N ARG A 2 10.42 -19.13 -39.24
CA ARG A 2 11.05 -20.14 -38.38
C ARG A 2 10.09 -20.37 -37.20
N PRO A 3 9.74 -21.60 -36.83
CA PRO A 3 8.86 -21.84 -35.70
C PRO A 3 9.64 -21.79 -34.39
N PHE A 4 9.08 -21.09 -33.39
CA PHE A 4 9.50 -21.20 -32.00
C PHE A 4 8.90 -22.48 -31.41
N LEU A 5 9.78 -23.39 -31.01
CA LEU A 5 9.45 -24.55 -30.19
C LEU A 5 9.31 -24.07 -28.74
N VAL A 6 8.09 -24.04 -28.23
CA VAL A 6 7.81 -23.90 -26.80
C VAL A 6 7.94 -25.29 -26.19
N VAL A 7 9.00 -25.50 -25.41
CA VAL A 7 9.17 -26.70 -24.59
C VAL A 7 8.41 -26.48 -23.29
N CYS A 8 7.25 -27.12 -23.13
CA CYS A 8 6.56 -27.22 -21.85
C CYS A 8 7.25 -28.28 -20.98
N PHE A 9 7.90 -27.85 -19.91
CA PHE A 9 8.26 -28.72 -18.79
C PHE A 9 7.04 -28.82 -17.85
N CYS A 10 6.22 -29.85 -18.03
CA CYS A 10 5.28 -30.30 -17.01
C CYS A 10 5.96 -31.44 -16.23
N SER A 11 6.44 -31.17 -15.02
CA SER A 11 6.93 -32.21 -14.11
C SER A 11 6.16 -32.25 -12.79
N VAL A 12 5.33 -33.28 -12.67
CA VAL A 12 5.22 -34.20 -11.51
C VAL A 12 4.52 -33.74 -10.21
N PHE A 13 4.11 -32.48 -10.02
CA PHE A 13 3.18 -32.16 -8.92
C PHE A 13 1.82 -31.71 -9.44
N GLY A 14 0.80 -32.55 -9.21
CA GLY A 14 -0.57 -32.24 -9.56
C GLY A 14 -1.07 -31.00 -8.84
N CYS A 15 -1.29 -29.92 -9.58
CA CYS A 15 -2.14 -28.82 -9.12
C CYS A 15 -3.57 -29.33 -9.04
N LYS A 16 -3.95 -29.85 -7.87
CA LYS A 16 -5.34 -29.91 -7.46
C LYS A 16 -5.76 -28.47 -7.20
N SER A 17 -6.58 -27.88 -8.06
CA SER A 17 -7.23 -26.62 -7.77
C SER A 17 -8.11 -26.82 -6.53
N VAL A 18 -7.66 -26.28 -5.39
CA VAL A 18 -8.52 -26.11 -4.22
C VAL A 18 -9.43 -24.93 -4.52
N GLY A 19 -10.46 -25.17 -5.33
CA GLY A 19 -11.65 -24.33 -5.32
C GLY A 19 -12.36 -24.59 -4.00
N ALA A 20 -11.94 -23.92 -2.93
CA ALA A 20 -12.71 -23.91 -1.70
C ALA A 20 -14.00 -23.13 -1.99
N ASP A 21 -15.12 -23.84 -2.05
CA ASP A 21 -16.44 -23.23 -2.05
C ASP A 21 -16.53 -22.26 -0.87
N ILE A 22 -16.72 -20.97 -1.14
CA ILE A 22 -16.89 -19.91 -0.13
C ILE A 22 -18.39 -19.76 0.24
N ALA A 23 -19.28 -20.35 -0.55
CA ALA A 23 -20.70 -20.48 -0.29
C ALA A 23 -21.06 -21.04 1.12
N PRO A 24 -20.34 -22.04 1.69
CA PRO A 24 -20.59 -22.48 3.07
C PRO A 24 -20.30 -21.41 4.12
N LEU A 25 -19.32 -20.51 3.93
CA LEU A 25 -18.95 -19.52 4.96
C LEU A 25 -20.05 -18.48 5.20
N THR A 26 -20.70 -18.00 4.14
CA THR A 26 -21.79 -17.01 4.24
C THR A 26 -23.08 -17.60 4.81
N GLN A 27 -23.32 -18.91 4.66
CA GLN A 27 -24.42 -19.60 5.34
C GLN A 27 -24.09 -19.97 6.80
N THR A 28 -22.81 -20.03 7.15
CA THR A 28 -22.36 -20.45 8.49
C THR A 28 -22.45 -19.30 9.50
N PHE A 29 -22.23 -18.05 9.06
CA PHE A 29 -22.46 -16.85 9.87
C PHE A 29 -23.95 -16.53 9.97
N SER A 30 -24.63 -17.22 10.88
CA SER A 30 -26.05 -16.99 11.16
C SER A 30 -26.24 -15.70 11.97
N SER A 31 -27.40 -15.07 11.84
CA SER A 31 -27.84 -13.97 12.72
C SER A 31 -27.77 -14.35 14.21
N ALA A 32 -27.87 -15.65 14.54
CA ALA A 32 -27.71 -16.14 15.90
C ALA A 32 -26.28 -15.99 16.44
N LEU A 33 -25.25 -16.19 15.60
CA LEU A 33 -23.85 -15.97 15.99
C LEU A 33 -23.57 -14.49 16.25
N HIS A 34 -24.06 -13.62 15.37
CA HIS A 34 -23.93 -12.16 15.54
C HIS A 34 -24.61 -11.68 16.82
N ASN A 35 -25.87 -12.10 17.05
CA ASN A 35 -26.61 -11.75 18.27
C ASN A 35 -25.96 -12.33 19.54
N ALA A 36 -25.25 -13.46 19.45
CA ALA A 36 -24.52 -14.05 20.57
C ALA A 36 -23.22 -13.27 20.86
N LEU A 37 -22.53 -12.81 19.80
CA LEU A 37 -21.33 -11.99 19.90
C LEU A 37 -21.62 -10.61 20.50
N GLU A 38 -22.65 -9.93 20.03
CA GLU A 38 -23.04 -8.61 20.53
C GLU A 38 -23.44 -8.66 22.00
N ARG A 39 -24.24 -9.66 22.40
CA ARG A 39 -24.61 -9.87 23.82
C ARG A 39 -23.41 -10.24 24.70
N CYS A 40 -22.42 -10.94 24.15
CA CYS A 40 -21.18 -11.23 24.87
C CYS A 40 -20.39 -9.93 25.11
N LEU A 41 -20.17 -9.14 24.07
CA LEU A 41 -19.44 -7.87 24.16
C LEU A 41 -20.07 -6.91 25.15
N GLN A 42 -21.39 -6.74 25.13
CA GLN A 42 -22.08 -5.88 26.09
C GLN A 42 -21.84 -6.32 27.54
N ARG A 43 -21.82 -7.64 27.81
CA ARG A 43 -21.55 -8.17 29.16
C ARG A 43 -20.09 -7.97 29.57
N VAL A 44 -19.16 -8.14 28.65
CA VAL A 44 -17.73 -7.95 28.91
C VAL A 44 -17.41 -6.49 29.16
N GLU A 45 -17.99 -5.58 28.37
CA GLU A 45 -17.85 -4.15 28.55
C GLU A 45 -18.36 -3.70 29.92
N HIS A 46 -19.51 -4.21 30.37
CA HIS A 46 -20.02 -3.92 31.72
C HIS A 46 -19.11 -4.49 32.81
N ALA A 47 -18.65 -5.74 32.67
CA ALA A 47 -17.77 -6.37 33.67
C ALA A 47 -16.40 -5.66 33.78
N TYR A 48 -15.86 -5.19 32.65
CA TYR A 48 -14.58 -4.48 32.62
C TYR A 48 -14.67 -3.07 33.23
N LEU A 49 -15.84 -2.41 33.11
CA LEU A 49 -16.09 -1.13 33.76
C LEU A 49 -16.16 -1.25 35.29
N ASP A 50 -16.64 -2.38 35.79
CA ASP A 50 -16.78 -2.64 37.23
C ASP A 50 -15.47 -3.15 37.87
N ASP A 51 -14.66 -3.92 37.13
CA ASP A 51 -13.37 -4.45 37.60
C ASP A 51 -12.32 -4.47 36.46
N PRO A 52 -11.29 -3.60 36.50
CA PRO A 52 -10.26 -3.54 35.48
C PRO A 52 -9.27 -4.73 35.53
N GLU A 53 -9.25 -5.52 36.61
CA GLU A 53 -8.46 -6.76 36.70
C GLU A 53 -9.26 -8.00 36.28
N PHE A 54 -10.45 -7.81 35.71
CA PHE A 54 -11.34 -8.89 35.29
C PHE A 54 -10.69 -9.82 34.24
N GLU A 55 -10.46 -11.08 34.62
CA GLU A 55 -9.97 -12.13 33.72
C GLU A 55 -11.13 -12.70 32.89
N PHE A 56 -11.17 -12.35 31.61
CA PHE A 56 -12.23 -12.80 30.71
C PHE A 56 -12.08 -14.29 30.34
N ASN A 57 -13.10 -15.08 30.67
CA ASN A 57 -13.24 -16.47 30.21
C ASN A 57 -14.50 -16.64 29.34
N LEU A 58 -14.33 -17.01 28.08
CA LEU A 58 -15.41 -17.17 27.10
C LEU A 58 -16.46 -18.20 27.57
N GLN A 59 -16.01 -19.32 28.14
CA GLN A 59 -16.90 -20.42 28.50
C GLN A 59 -17.82 -20.06 29.67
N THR A 60 -17.31 -19.27 30.61
CA THR A 60 -18.05 -18.80 31.78
C THR A 60 -18.96 -17.61 31.47
N HIS A 61 -18.45 -16.61 30.74
CA HIS A 61 -19.15 -15.33 30.57
C HIS A 61 -20.01 -15.29 29.30
N CYS A 62 -19.64 -16.07 28.28
CA CYS A 62 -20.23 -16.03 26.94
C CYS A 62 -20.55 -17.44 26.40
N GLN A 63 -21.20 -18.27 27.23
CA GLN A 63 -21.54 -19.66 26.89
C GLN A 63 -22.28 -19.83 25.55
N ALA A 64 -23.19 -18.92 25.22
CA ALA A 64 -23.93 -18.97 23.95
C ALA A 64 -23.02 -18.79 22.72
N LEU A 65 -22.01 -17.91 22.82
CA LEU A 65 -21.04 -17.70 21.76
C LEU A 65 -20.11 -18.92 21.61
N ALA A 66 -19.63 -19.47 22.74
CA ALA A 66 -18.81 -20.68 22.76
C ALA A 66 -19.53 -21.88 22.11
N GLN A 67 -20.83 -22.06 22.40
CA GLN A 67 -21.64 -23.13 21.80
C GLN A 67 -21.80 -22.96 20.29
N GLN A 68 -22.03 -21.72 19.81
CA GLN A 68 -22.16 -21.45 18.38
C GLN A 68 -20.84 -21.67 17.64
N LEU A 69 -19.71 -21.24 18.21
CA LEU A 69 -18.37 -21.47 17.65
C LEU A 69 -18.04 -22.96 17.55
N ALA A 70 -18.34 -23.74 18.61
CA ALA A 70 -18.11 -25.18 18.63
C ALA A 70 -18.98 -25.95 17.63
N THR A 71 -20.23 -25.49 17.41
CA THR A 71 -21.18 -26.16 16.50
C THR A 71 -20.84 -25.92 15.03
N LYS A 72 -20.19 -24.80 14.71
CA LYS A 72 -19.94 -24.34 13.33
C LYS A 72 -18.56 -24.70 12.77
N ASP A 73 -17.72 -25.38 13.55
CA ASP A 73 -16.34 -25.76 13.21
C ASP A 73 -15.58 -24.66 12.46
N LEU A 74 -15.53 -23.47 13.06
CA LEU A 74 -14.82 -22.30 12.51
C LEU A 74 -13.31 -22.35 12.78
N SER A 75 -12.84 -23.42 13.43
CA SER A 75 -11.46 -23.72 13.77
C SER A 75 -10.44 -23.51 12.63
N PRO A 76 -10.72 -23.89 11.36
CA PRO A 76 -9.72 -23.75 10.28
C PRO A 76 -9.59 -22.32 9.72
N TYR A 77 -10.49 -21.40 10.08
CA TYR A 77 -10.51 -20.04 9.51
C TYR A 77 -9.92 -18.97 10.44
N ILE A 78 -9.60 -19.33 11.68
CA ILE A 78 -9.05 -18.42 12.67
C ILE A 78 -7.55 -18.68 12.75
N GLN A 79 -6.75 -17.63 12.51
CA GLN A 79 -5.30 -17.73 12.33
C GLN A 79 -4.57 -18.26 13.58
N GLN A 80 -5.20 -18.17 14.75
CA GLN A 80 -4.75 -18.79 15.99
C GLN A 80 -5.85 -19.73 16.49
N PRO A 81 -5.52 -20.97 16.90
CA PRO A 81 -6.51 -21.83 17.53
C PRO A 81 -7.06 -21.07 18.74
N LEU A 82 -8.39 -20.93 18.82
CA LEU A 82 -9.00 -20.27 19.98
C LEU A 82 -8.64 -21.10 21.21
N ASP A 83 -7.65 -20.64 21.97
CA ASP A 83 -7.35 -21.23 23.25
C ASP A 83 -8.52 -20.94 24.20
N ARG A 84 -8.67 -21.74 25.26
CA ARG A 84 -9.81 -21.59 26.19
C ARG A 84 -9.86 -20.21 26.86
N ASN A 85 -8.75 -19.48 26.82
CA ASN A 85 -8.58 -18.13 27.34
C ASN A 85 -8.43 -17.15 26.16
N LEU A 86 -9.53 -16.86 25.48
CA LEU A 86 -9.53 -15.78 24.48
C LEU A 86 -9.29 -14.45 25.15
N THR A 87 -8.40 -13.64 24.59
CA THR A 87 -8.20 -12.26 25.04
C THR A 87 -9.32 -11.36 24.50
N LEU A 88 -9.59 -10.24 25.18
CA LEU A 88 -10.57 -9.24 24.74
C LEU A 88 -10.30 -8.78 23.30
N GLU A 89 -9.03 -8.63 22.93
CA GLU A 89 -8.58 -8.25 21.59
C GLU A 89 -9.10 -9.22 20.52
N GLN A 90 -9.04 -10.53 20.78
CA GLN A 90 -9.52 -11.54 19.83
C GLN A 90 -11.05 -11.48 19.65
N VAL A 91 -11.80 -11.08 20.68
CA VAL A 91 -13.26 -10.89 20.58
C VAL A 91 -13.58 -9.64 19.76
N MET A 92 -12.79 -8.57 19.89
CA MET A 92 -12.91 -7.36 19.06
C MET A 92 -12.56 -7.63 17.59
N ASP A 93 -11.55 -8.45 17.33
CA ASP A 93 -11.21 -8.89 15.97
C ASP A 93 -12.38 -9.64 15.32
N LEU A 94 -13.01 -10.56 16.06
CA LEU A 94 -14.21 -11.26 15.60
C LEU A 94 -15.40 -10.31 15.34
N GLN A 95 -15.54 -9.24 16.14
CA GLN A 95 -16.53 -8.20 15.89
C GLN A 95 -16.28 -7.49 14.58
N SER A 96 -15.03 -7.08 14.32
CA SER A 96 -14.64 -6.38 13.08
C SER A 96 -14.92 -7.23 11.83
N ILE A 97 -14.64 -8.54 11.91
CA ILE A 97 -14.91 -9.50 10.84
C ILE A 97 -16.42 -9.66 10.64
N SER A 98 -17.19 -9.81 11.73
CA SER A 98 -18.64 -9.97 11.65
C SER A 98 -19.33 -8.72 11.09
N ALA A 99 -18.88 -7.53 11.48
CA ALA A 99 -19.41 -6.25 10.99
C ALA A 99 -19.19 -6.11 9.49
N THR A 100 -17.97 -6.42 9.03
CA THR A 100 -17.60 -6.38 7.61
C THR A 100 -18.45 -7.32 6.76
N ILE A 101 -18.74 -8.52 7.26
CA ILE A 101 -19.60 -9.50 6.57
C ILE A 101 -21.06 -9.01 6.52
N ASN A 102 -21.58 -8.46 7.62
CA ASN A 102 -22.99 -8.06 7.70
C ASN A 102 -23.30 -6.79 6.88
N THR A 103 -22.37 -5.83 6.81
CA THR A 103 -22.51 -4.64 5.94
C THR A 103 -22.57 -4.96 4.44
N ARG A 104 -22.11 -6.14 4.02
CA ARG A 104 -22.19 -6.56 2.60
C ARG A 104 -23.57 -7.09 2.20
N HIS A 105 -24.44 -7.41 3.16
CA HIS A 105 -25.78 -7.95 2.87
C HIS A 105 -26.86 -6.89 2.63
N THR A 106 -26.66 -5.65 3.10
CA THR A 106 -27.72 -4.63 3.07
C THR A 106 -27.63 -3.64 1.91
N THR A 107 -26.51 -3.56 1.19
CA THR A 107 -26.38 -2.63 0.07
C THR A 107 -25.62 -3.21 -1.12
N SER A 108 -26.37 -3.41 -2.20
CA SER A 108 -25.94 -3.36 -3.60
C SER A 108 -25.19 -4.55 -4.18
N THR A 109 -25.72 -4.94 -5.34
CA THR A 109 -25.35 -5.98 -6.30
C THR A 109 -23.97 -5.74 -6.96
N TYR A 110 -22.91 -5.62 -6.16
CA TYR A 110 -21.55 -5.82 -6.61
C TYR A 110 -20.94 -6.91 -5.75
N GLY A 111 -21.10 -8.16 -6.22
CA GLY A 111 -20.47 -9.31 -5.60
C GLY A 111 -18.96 -9.10 -5.62
N PHE A 112 -18.39 -8.84 -4.46
CA PHE A 112 -16.94 -8.84 -4.28
C PHE A 112 -16.49 -10.29 -4.42
N ASP A 113 -15.97 -10.63 -5.60
CA ASP A 113 -15.50 -11.97 -5.93
C ASP A 113 -14.24 -12.26 -5.09
N PHE A 114 -14.39 -13.06 -4.04
CA PHE A 114 -13.27 -13.52 -3.22
C PHE A 114 -12.34 -14.48 -3.97
N GLN A 115 -12.81 -15.09 -5.07
CA GLN A 115 -11.96 -15.82 -6.01
C GLN A 115 -11.05 -14.85 -6.76
N GLY A 116 -11.60 -13.70 -7.13
CA GLY A 116 -10.88 -12.52 -7.61
C GLY A 116 -9.91 -11.95 -6.57
N LEU A 117 -10.24 -11.94 -5.27
CA LEU A 117 -9.33 -11.49 -4.22
C LEU A 117 -8.12 -12.40 -4.10
N HIS A 118 -8.27 -13.72 -4.24
CA HIS A 118 -7.11 -14.63 -4.24
C HIS A 118 -6.25 -14.40 -5.48
N SER A 119 -6.85 -14.14 -6.65
CA SER A 119 -6.15 -13.73 -7.89
C SER A 119 -5.50 -12.34 -7.78
N ILE A 120 -6.10 -11.41 -7.05
CA ILE A 120 -5.54 -10.08 -6.76
C ILE A 120 -4.43 -10.19 -5.72
N LEU A 121 -4.55 -11.05 -4.71
CA LEU A 121 -3.47 -11.33 -3.75
C LEU A 121 -2.31 -12.04 -4.44
N ASP A 122 -2.58 -13.06 -5.26
CA ASP A 122 -1.53 -13.75 -6.02
C ASP A 122 -0.90 -12.79 -7.02
N SER A 123 -1.68 -11.98 -7.73
CA SER A 123 -1.11 -10.98 -8.64
C SER A 123 -0.42 -9.83 -7.92
N THR A 124 -0.82 -9.41 -6.72
CA THR A 124 -0.14 -8.36 -5.94
C THR A 124 1.10 -8.88 -5.21
N LEU A 125 1.07 -10.09 -4.64
CA LEU A 125 2.26 -10.78 -4.13
C LEU A 125 3.25 -11.11 -5.26
N VAL A 126 2.77 -11.47 -6.45
CA VAL A 126 3.63 -11.68 -7.64
C VAL A 126 4.08 -10.35 -8.26
N LEU A 127 3.28 -9.28 -8.22
CA LEU A 127 3.70 -7.93 -8.66
C LEU A 127 4.73 -7.31 -7.70
N GLU A 128 4.71 -7.66 -6.41
CA GLU A 128 5.81 -7.35 -5.48
C GLU A 128 7.04 -8.22 -5.71
N GLN A 129 6.88 -9.40 -6.31
CA GLN A 129 7.97 -10.31 -6.68
C GLN A 129 8.61 -9.96 -8.03
N GLU A 130 7.90 -9.25 -8.92
CA GLU A 130 8.41 -8.80 -10.23
C GLU A 130 8.80 -7.32 -10.31
N ARG A 131 8.58 -6.51 -9.25
CA ARG A 131 9.30 -5.24 -9.12
C ARG A 131 10.77 -5.58 -8.92
N ASP A 132 11.55 -5.49 -10.01
CA ASP A 132 13.00 -5.55 -10.08
C ASP A 132 13.60 -5.44 -8.67
N LEU A 133 13.89 -6.58 -8.05
CA LEU A 133 14.40 -6.65 -6.68
C LEU A 133 15.48 -5.58 -6.54
N SER A 134 15.17 -4.54 -5.75
CA SER A 134 16.09 -3.45 -5.46
C SER A 134 17.47 -4.06 -5.20
N MET A 135 18.51 -3.48 -5.80
CA MET A 135 19.90 -3.95 -5.67
C MET A 135 20.27 -4.11 -4.19
N TRP A 136 19.71 -3.27 -3.32
CA TRP A 136 19.81 -3.41 -1.86
C TRP A 136 19.25 -4.73 -1.33
N ARG A 137 18.06 -5.14 -1.78
CA ARG A 137 17.42 -6.40 -1.39
C ARG A 137 18.18 -7.61 -1.95
N ARG A 138 18.75 -7.50 -3.16
CA ARG A 138 19.67 -8.53 -3.72
C ARG A 138 20.95 -8.65 -2.90
N PHE A 139 21.52 -7.52 -2.45
CA PHE A 139 22.69 -7.50 -1.59
C PHE A 139 22.40 -8.12 -0.21
N LEU A 140 21.29 -7.75 0.43
CA LEU A 140 20.87 -8.35 1.70
C LEU A 140 20.62 -9.85 1.57
N ASN A 141 19.98 -10.30 0.49
CA ASN A 141 19.78 -11.74 0.24
C ASN A 141 21.09 -12.48 -0.03
N TRP A 142 22.04 -11.87 -0.76
CA TRP A 142 23.38 -12.44 -0.94
C TRP A 142 24.13 -12.54 0.39
N LEU A 143 24.03 -11.50 1.23
CA LEU A 143 24.65 -11.44 2.54
C LEU A 143 24.03 -12.46 3.50
N ALA A 144 22.70 -12.54 3.55
CA ALA A 144 21.98 -13.59 4.28
C ALA A 144 22.38 -14.98 3.79
N GLY A 145 22.47 -15.22 2.47
CA GLY A 145 22.92 -16.50 1.92
C GLY A 145 24.38 -16.85 2.22
N LEU A 146 25.23 -15.87 2.57
CA LEU A 146 26.57 -16.13 3.11
C LEU A 146 26.51 -16.57 4.58
N PHE A 147 25.64 -15.95 5.39
CA PHE A 147 25.53 -16.25 6.81
C PHE A 147 24.72 -17.53 7.12
N ASP A 148 23.66 -17.79 6.37
CA ASP A 148 22.75 -18.92 6.54
C ASP A 148 23.44 -20.27 6.27
N LYS A 149 24.48 -20.27 5.42
CA LYS A 149 25.33 -21.44 5.17
C LYS A 149 26.35 -21.72 6.28
N THR A 150 26.51 -20.81 7.24
CA THR A 150 27.56 -20.89 8.26
C THR A 150 27.13 -21.65 9.50
N GLU A 151 25.82 -21.82 9.72
CA GLU A 151 25.29 -22.38 10.98
C GLU A 151 25.08 -23.90 10.93
N THR A 152 24.94 -24.50 9.74
CA THR A 152 24.64 -25.94 9.61
C THR A 152 25.81 -26.82 9.18
N GLN A 153 26.83 -26.29 8.53
CA GLN A 153 28.06 -27.04 8.22
C GLN A 153 29.23 -26.07 8.14
N GLN A 154 29.92 -25.80 9.26
CA GLN A 154 31.27 -25.27 9.16
C GLN A 154 32.09 -26.31 8.37
N PRO A 155 32.60 -25.98 7.18
CA PRO A 155 33.38 -26.94 6.43
C PRO A 155 34.71 -27.12 7.15
N ASP A 156 34.87 -28.23 7.87
CA ASP A 156 36.12 -28.59 8.56
C ASP A 156 37.32 -28.56 7.60
N TRP A 157 37.10 -28.81 6.30
CA TRP A 157 38.12 -28.68 5.27
C TRP A 157 38.69 -27.26 5.13
N LEU A 158 37.88 -26.21 5.37
CA LEU A 158 38.34 -24.83 5.28
C LEU A 158 39.20 -24.47 6.50
N LYS A 159 38.81 -24.94 7.70
CA LYS A 159 39.62 -24.78 8.92
C LYS A 159 40.94 -25.55 8.81
N GLU A 160 40.92 -26.78 8.31
CA GLU A 160 42.14 -27.57 8.09
C GLU A 160 43.06 -26.96 7.03
N TRP A 161 42.48 -26.40 5.96
CA TRP A 161 43.23 -25.70 4.93
C TRP A 161 43.83 -24.39 5.45
N LEU A 162 43.07 -23.59 6.22
CA LEU A 162 43.58 -22.38 6.89
C LEU A 162 44.63 -22.70 7.95
N ALA A 163 44.48 -23.80 8.70
CA ALA A 163 45.45 -24.21 9.71
C ALA A 163 46.79 -24.65 9.10
N LYS A 164 46.77 -25.18 7.87
CA LYS A 164 47.98 -25.53 7.10
C LYS A 164 48.67 -24.31 6.49
N LEU A 165 47.94 -23.22 6.27
CA LEU A 165 48.51 -21.95 5.85
C LEU A 165 48.95 -21.20 7.12
N SER A 166 50.22 -21.34 7.51
CA SER A 166 50.81 -20.51 8.58
C SER A 166 50.94 -19.06 8.08
N ILE A 167 49.84 -18.31 8.13
CA ILE A 167 49.80 -16.92 7.70
C ILE A 167 50.52 -16.09 8.78
N PRO A 168 51.58 -15.34 8.43
CA PRO A 168 52.26 -14.44 9.36
C PRO A 168 51.26 -13.46 9.98
N GLU A 169 51.34 -13.18 11.28
CA GLU A 169 50.39 -12.33 12.01
C GLU A 169 50.23 -10.91 11.40
N GLY A 170 51.23 -10.39 10.70
CA GLY A 170 51.11 -9.12 9.97
C GLY A 170 50.22 -9.19 8.72
N MET A 171 50.07 -10.37 8.12
CA MET A 171 49.33 -10.59 6.88
C MET A 171 47.83 -10.79 7.13
N THR A 172 47.44 -11.32 8.29
CA THR A 172 46.02 -11.41 8.69
C THR A 172 45.41 -10.03 8.83
N GLN A 173 46.12 -9.10 9.49
CA GLN A 173 45.64 -7.73 9.68
C GLN A 173 45.49 -6.99 8.35
N ALA A 174 46.42 -7.18 7.41
CA ALA A 174 46.31 -6.64 6.06
C ALA A 174 45.09 -7.19 5.30
N LEU A 175 44.81 -8.50 5.45
CA LEU A 175 43.70 -9.17 4.78
C LEU A 175 42.33 -8.75 5.34
N TYR A 176 42.22 -8.61 6.67
CA TYR A 176 41.04 -8.03 7.31
C TYR A 176 40.79 -6.59 6.86
N THR A 177 41.85 -5.76 6.84
CA THR A 177 41.74 -4.36 6.41
C THR A 177 41.30 -4.28 4.94
N ALA A 178 41.88 -5.12 4.06
CA ALA A 178 41.48 -5.20 2.66
C ALA A 178 40.02 -5.62 2.48
N MET A 179 39.53 -6.58 3.28
CA MET A 179 38.14 -7.04 3.22
C MET A 179 37.15 -5.94 3.65
N VAL A 180 37.47 -5.20 4.72
CA VAL A 180 36.65 -4.07 5.18
C VAL A 180 36.59 -2.96 4.13
N ILE A 181 37.73 -2.63 3.51
CA ILE A 181 37.78 -1.63 2.43
C ILE A 181 36.91 -2.09 1.24
N LEU A 182 37.04 -3.35 0.84
CA LEU A 182 36.26 -3.91 -0.27
C LEU A 182 34.75 -3.87 0.00
N LEU A 183 34.32 -4.27 1.20
CA LEU A 183 32.92 -4.18 1.62
C LEU A 183 32.41 -2.74 1.65
N SER A 184 33.23 -1.80 2.12
CA SER A 184 32.90 -0.38 2.15
C SER A 184 32.69 0.19 0.74
N ILE A 185 33.58 -0.16 -0.20
CA ILE A 185 33.46 0.25 -1.61
C ILE A 185 32.19 -0.35 -2.24
N LEU A 186 31.90 -1.63 -1.98
CA LEU A 186 30.72 -2.30 -2.50
C LEU A 186 29.42 -1.65 -1.97
N PHE A 187 29.37 -1.38 -0.67
CA PHE A 187 28.24 -0.67 -0.05
C PHE A 187 28.03 0.71 -0.69
N LEU A 188 29.12 1.50 -0.84
CA LEU A 188 29.05 2.81 -1.48
C LEU A 188 28.54 2.72 -2.92
N ALA A 189 29.00 1.72 -3.68
CA ALA A 189 28.56 1.47 -5.05
C ALA A 189 27.06 1.14 -5.13
N ILE A 190 26.54 0.33 -4.20
CA ILE A 190 25.11 0.00 -4.12
C ILE A 190 24.29 1.24 -3.79
N VAL A 191 24.72 2.03 -2.79
CA VAL A 191 24.05 3.29 -2.45
C VAL A 191 24.01 4.22 -3.66
N VAL A 192 25.11 4.41 -4.37
CA VAL A 192 25.15 5.24 -5.58
C VAL A 192 24.25 4.69 -6.68
N ALA A 193 24.20 3.37 -6.87
CA ALA A 193 23.32 2.73 -7.84
C ALA A 193 21.83 2.91 -7.50
N GLU A 194 21.45 2.76 -6.22
CA GLU A 194 20.10 2.97 -5.72
C GLU A 194 19.69 4.44 -5.79
N LEU A 195 20.57 5.37 -5.39
CA LEU A 195 20.34 6.81 -5.56
C LEU A 195 20.12 7.17 -7.04
N ARG A 196 20.85 6.51 -7.95
CA ARG A 196 20.68 6.71 -9.40
C ARG A 196 19.38 6.10 -9.92
N ALA A 197 18.99 4.92 -9.43
CA ALA A 197 17.75 4.22 -9.79
C ALA A 197 16.50 4.93 -9.23
N ALA A 198 16.57 5.46 -8.00
CA ALA A 198 15.55 6.29 -7.36
C ALA A 198 15.35 7.65 -8.04
N GLY A 199 15.97 7.89 -9.19
CA GLY A 199 15.72 9.08 -9.99
C GLY A 199 16.23 10.36 -9.34
N ILE A 200 17.21 10.29 -8.43
CA ILE A 200 17.81 11.49 -7.83
C ILE A 200 18.45 12.37 -8.90
N ARG A 201 18.90 11.81 -10.03
CA ARG A 201 19.33 12.63 -11.18
C ARG A 201 18.18 13.44 -11.78
N ASN A 202 16.94 12.96 -11.74
CA ASN A 202 15.75 13.71 -12.16
C ASN A 202 15.33 14.72 -11.09
N TRP A 203 15.46 14.37 -9.81
CA TRP A 203 15.22 15.32 -8.70
C TRP A 203 16.25 16.45 -8.67
N LEU A 204 17.55 16.15 -8.82
CA LEU A 204 18.61 17.13 -8.97
C LEU A 204 18.56 17.85 -10.31
N LYS A 205 18.15 17.24 -11.43
CA LYS A 205 17.92 17.99 -12.68
C LYS A 205 16.74 18.96 -12.55
N ARG A 206 15.66 18.60 -11.86
CA ARG A 206 14.57 19.53 -11.54
C ARG A 206 15.06 20.67 -10.64
N ARG A 207 15.96 20.38 -9.70
CA ARG A 207 16.57 21.38 -8.81
C ARG A 207 17.65 22.23 -9.49
N SER A 208 18.43 21.66 -10.41
CA SER A 208 19.47 22.35 -11.17
C SER A 208 18.88 23.14 -12.34
N GLN A 209 17.75 22.72 -12.90
CA GLN A 209 16.95 23.58 -13.78
C GLN A 209 16.41 24.78 -13.01
N ARG A 210 15.91 24.60 -11.77
CA ARG A 210 15.55 25.74 -10.90
C ARG A 210 16.75 26.64 -10.55
N TYR A 211 17.96 26.09 -10.43
CA TYR A 211 19.18 26.86 -10.12
C TYR A 211 19.87 27.50 -11.34
N GLN A 212 19.78 26.91 -12.54
CA GLN A 212 20.29 27.53 -13.77
C GLN A 212 19.30 28.52 -14.39
N LEU A 213 18.02 28.48 -13.98
CA LEU A 213 17.07 29.59 -14.11
C LEU A 213 17.22 30.63 -12.98
N GLY A 214 18.22 30.48 -12.11
CA GLY A 214 18.48 31.32 -10.94
C GLY A 214 19.23 32.64 -11.20
N ASP A 215 19.54 32.97 -12.47
CA ASP A 215 20.02 34.30 -12.86
C ASP A 215 19.07 35.02 -13.84
N THR A 216 17.91 34.44 -14.08
CA THR A 216 16.73 35.21 -14.47
C THR A 216 16.00 35.55 -13.18
N LYS A 217 16.15 36.82 -12.77
CA LYS A 217 15.19 37.60 -11.99
C LYS A 217 13.88 36.83 -11.77
N PRO A 218 13.41 36.64 -10.51
CA PRO A 218 12.12 36.00 -10.25
C PRO A 218 11.12 36.66 -11.20
N PRO A 219 10.34 35.90 -11.98
CA PRO A 219 9.33 36.52 -12.80
C PRO A 219 8.35 37.14 -11.80
N ASP A 220 8.47 38.46 -11.61
CA ASP A 220 7.41 39.35 -11.13
C ASP A 220 6.20 39.37 -12.11
N SER A 221 6.08 38.32 -12.92
CA SER A 221 5.10 38.09 -13.95
C SER A 221 4.21 36.95 -13.45
N PRO A 222 3.00 37.23 -12.96
CA PRO A 222 1.97 36.22 -12.71
C PRO A 222 1.54 35.41 -13.96
N ASP A 223 2.14 35.64 -15.13
CA ASP A 223 1.72 35.10 -16.43
C ASP A 223 2.40 33.79 -16.87
N ALA A 224 3.36 33.24 -16.11
CA ALA A 224 3.92 31.92 -16.44
C ALA A 224 3.02 30.74 -15.99
N MET A 225 1.80 31.03 -15.56
CA MET A 225 0.81 30.02 -15.18
C MET A 225 0.20 29.42 -16.45
N LEU A 226 0.36 28.12 -16.68
CA LEU A 226 -0.17 27.44 -17.88
C LEU A 226 -1.62 27.88 -18.17
N THR A 227 -1.91 28.22 -19.42
CA THR A 227 -3.28 28.50 -19.87
C THR A 227 -4.10 27.21 -19.87
N TRP A 228 -5.43 27.32 -19.71
CA TRP A 228 -6.32 26.16 -19.77
C TRP A 228 -6.16 25.39 -21.09
N ASP A 229 -5.97 26.10 -22.21
CA ASP A 229 -5.70 25.49 -23.52
C ASP A 229 -4.42 24.63 -23.53
N ALA A 230 -3.37 25.09 -22.85
CA ALA A 230 -2.13 24.34 -22.76
C ALA A 230 -2.32 23.07 -21.91
N ILE A 231 -3.06 23.18 -20.80
CA ILE A 231 -3.37 22.03 -19.91
C ILE A 231 -4.18 20.98 -20.66
N LEU A 232 -5.20 21.39 -21.42
CA LEU A 232 -6.09 20.47 -22.13
C LEU A 232 -5.39 19.68 -23.26
N ARG A 233 -4.23 20.16 -23.74
CA ARG A 233 -3.39 19.47 -24.73
C ARG A 233 -2.41 18.48 -24.13
N LEU A 234 -2.24 18.45 -22.80
CA LEU A 234 -1.34 17.52 -22.13
C LEU A 234 -1.84 16.07 -22.22
N PRO A 235 -0.94 15.08 -22.06
CA PRO A 235 -1.32 13.69 -21.85
C PRO A 235 -2.30 13.55 -20.67
N ALA A 236 -3.17 12.53 -20.71
CA ALA A 236 -4.29 12.40 -19.77
C ALA A 236 -3.88 12.53 -18.29
N ARG A 237 -2.81 11.85 -17.90
CA ARG A 237 -2.25 11.91 -16.54
C ARG A 237 -1.82 13.33 -16.13
N GLU A 238 -1.17 14.05 -17.02
CA GLU A 238 -0.67 15.40 -16.75
C GLU A 238 -1.80 16.43 -16.82
N LYS A 239 -2.82 16.17 -17.64
CA LYS A 239 -4.00 17.02 -17.82
C LYS A 239 -4.81 17.15 -16.53
N ILE A 240 -5.06 16.05 -15.82
CA ILE A 240 -5.83 16.10 -14.57
C ILE A 240 -5.07 16.79 -13.45
N LEU A 241 -3.77 16.50 -13.32
CA LEU A 241 -2.90 17.15 -12.33
C LEU A 241 -2.72 18.64 -12.63
N GLY A 242 -2.55 19.00 -13.91
CA GLY A 242 -2.47 20.39 -14.36
C GLY A 242 -3.77 21.15 -14.07
N SER A 243 -4.92 20.53 -14.35
CA SER A 243 -6.24 21.12 -14.09
C SER A 243 -6.46 21.36 -12.60
N TYR A 244 -6.06 20.39 -11.76
CA TYR A 244 -6.11 20.50 -10.30
C TYR A 244 -5.25 21.63 -9.77
N ASN A 245 -3.96 21.68 -10.15
CA ASN A 245 -3.04 22.72 -9.69
C ASN A 245 -3.50 24.12 -10.14
N LYS A 246 -3.97 24.26 -11.38
CA LYS A 246 -4.50 25.53 -11.89
C LYS A 246 -5.70 26.00 -11.06
N LEU A 247 -6.63 25.10 -10.76
CA LEU A 247 -7.80 25.42 -9.97
C LEU A 247 -7.44 25.77 -8.52
N LEU A 248 -6.53 25.04 -7.87
CA LEU A 248 -6.07 25.37 -6.52
C LEU A 248 -5.48 26.78 -6.45
N HIS A 249 -4.62 27.14 -7.40
CA HIS A 249 -4.07 28.49 -7.44
C HIS A 249 -5.16 29.56 -7.64
N LEU A 250 -6.16 29.32 -8.49
CA LEU A 250 -7.28 30.25 -8.65
C LEU A 250 -8.08 30.42 -7.36
N LEU A 251 -8.40 29.32 -6.68
CA LEU A 251 -9.11 29.34 -5.40
C LEU A 251 -8.30 30.04 -4.30
N ALA A 252 -6.99 29.80 -4.24
CA ALA A 252 -6.10 30.45 -3.29
C ALA A 252 -5.97 31.96 -3.57
N ASN A 253 -5.93 32.36 -4.84
CA ASN A 253 -5.87 33.78 -5.22
C ASN A 253 -7.16 34.53 -4.89
N LYS A 254 -8.31 33.87 -4.99
CA LYS A 254 -9.62 34.41 -4.58
C LYS A 254 -9.86 34.30 -3.06
N ASN A 255 -8.88 33.82 -2.28
CA ASN A 255 -8.98 33.56 -0.84
C ASN A 255 -10.16 32.64 -0.43
N LEU A 256 -10.56 31.72 -1.33
CA LEU A 256 -11.60 30.72 -1.07
C LEU A 256 -11.05 29.49 -0.33
N ILE A 257 -9.73 29.29 -0.36
CA ILE A 257 -9.01 28.27 0.41
C ILE A 257 -7.85 28.91 1.17
N PRO A 258 -7.45 28.35 2.32
CA PRO A 258 -6.23 28.76 3.00
C PRO A 258 -5.01 28.53 2.08
N LYS A 259 -4.00 29.40 2.17
CA LYS A 259 -2.74 29.26 1.43
C LYS A 259 -1.77 28.25 2.07
N ASP A 260 -2.27 27.41 2.96
CA ASP A 260 -1.45 26.42 3.65
C ASP A 260 -1.19 25.23 2.73
N GLU A 261 0.08 24.97 2.43
CA GLU A 261 0.52 23.86 1.57
C GLU A 261 0.39 22.50 2.25
N SER A 262 0.18 22.45 3.58
CA SER A 262 0.07 21.17 4.30
C SER A 262 -1.33 20.54 4.25
N LEU A 263 -2.32 21.21 3.64
CA LEU A 263 -3.69 20.71 3.59
C LEU A 263 -3.79 19.48 2.68
N THR A 264 -4.37 18.42 3.22
CA THR A 264 -4.71 17.22 2.45
C THR A 264 -5.87 17.48 1.49
N ASN A 265 -6.01 16.62 0.47
CA ASN A 265 -7.13 16.70 -0.48
C ASN A 265 -8.49 16.68 0.22
N HIS A 266 -8.64 15.86 1.26
CA HIS A 266 -9.87 15.76 2.03
C HIS A 266 -10.16 17.03 2.84
N GLU A 267 -9.16 17.62 3.48
CA GLU A 267 -9.33 18.89 4.21
C GLU A 267 -9.67 20.05 3.26
N LEU A 268 -9.03 20.10 2.08
CA LEU A 268 -9.36 21.06 1.03
C LEU A 268 -10.83 20.93 0.60
N GLN A 269 -11.30 19.69 0.41
CA GLN A 269 -12.69 19.43 0.08
C GLN A 269 -13.64 19.94 1.17
N THR A 270 -13.37 19.65 2.45
CA THR A 270 -14.19 20.15 3.56
C THR A 270 -14.20 21.68 3.65
N CYS A 271 -13.08 22.34 3.38
CA CYS A 271 -13.01 23.81 3.34
C CYS A 271 -13.87 24.40 2.21
N LEU A 272 -13.83 23.77 1.04
CA LEU A 272 -14.59 24.20 -0.13
C LEU A 272 -16.07 23.89 0.01
N GLU A 273 -16.45 22.83 0.73
CA GLU A 273 -17.86 22.52 1.03
C GLU A 273 -18.54 23.63 1.83
N LYS A 274 -17.81 24.29 2.72
CA LYS A 274 -18.32 25.44 3.48
C LYS A 274 -18.41 26.72 2.63
N SER A 275 -17.53 26.87 1.65
CA SER A 275 -17.33 28.11 0.90
C SER A 275 -18.11 28.19 -0.41
N LEU A 276 -18.34 27.05 -1.07
CA LEU A 276 -18.97 26.97 -2.39
C LEU A 276 -20.32 26.25 -2.28
N GLY A 277 -21.43 26.98 -2.23
CA GLY A 277 -22.77 26.43 -1.98
C GLY A 277 -23.39 25.56 -3.10
N GLY A 278 -22.64 25.07 -4.09
CA GLY A 278 -23.21 24.21 -5.15
C GLY A 278 -22.23 23.61 -6.17
N GLU A 279 -21.09 24.24 -6.41
CA GLU A 279 -20.12 23.79 -7.43
C GLU A 279 -19.14 22.71 -6.91
N GLN A 280 -19.37 22.19 -5.70
CA GLN A 280 -18.56 21.19 -5.01
C GLN A 280 -18.46 19.85 -5.75
N ALA A 281 -19.47 19.52 -6.57
CA ALA A 281 -19.52 18.25 -7.28
C ALA A 281 -18.36 18.13 -8.30
N VAL A 282 -18.05 19.22 -9.00
CA VAL A 282 -16.95 19.26 -9.98
C VAL A 282 -15.61 19.10 -9.28
N PHE A 283 -15.41 19.82 -8.16
CA PHE A 283 -14.18 19.71 -7.39
C PHE A 283 -13.97 18.32 -6.78
N ARG A 284 -15.05 17.72 -6.25
CA ARG A 284 -15.01 16.34 -5.74
C ARG A 284 -14.65 15.33 -6.82
N GLN A 285 -15.19 15.48 -8.03
CA GLN A 285 -14.84 14.62 -9.17
C GLN A 285 -13.37 14.79 -9.56
N LEU A 286 -12.87 16.04 -9.56
CA LEU A 286 -11.47 16.32 -9.84
C LEU A 286 -10.54 15.69 -8.81
N ILE A 287 -10.80 15.85 -7.51
CA ILE A 287 -10.02 15.21 -6.44
C ILE A 287 -9.98 13.70 -6.62
N ARG A 288 -11.14 13.06 -6.82
CA ARG A 288 -11.19 11.60 -7.01
C ARG A 288 -10.35 11.15 -8.20
N GLY A 289 -10.39 11.89 -9.30
CA GLY A 289 -9.58 11.58 -10.47
C GLY A 289 -8.08 11.80 -10.21
N VAL A 290 -7.70 12.82 -9.45
CA VAL A 290 -6.31 13.06 -9.02
C VAL A 290 -5.83 11.93 -8.10
N GLU A 291 -6.61 11.55 -7.10
CA GLU A 291 -6.29 10.47 -6.17
C GLU A 291 -6.16 9.13 -6.89
N ALA A 292 -7.09 8.81 -7.80
CA ALA A 292 -6.98 7.62 -8.65
C ALA A 292 -5.72 7.64 -9.52
N THR A 293 -5.28 8.82 -9.97
CA THR A 293 -4.08 8.98 -10.81
C THR A 293 -2.76 8.93 -10.02
N LEU A 294 -2.79 9.35 -8.75
CA LEU A 294 -1.62 9.38 -7.87
C LEU A 294 -1.45 8.05 -7.11
N TYR A 295 -2.54 7.49 -6.62
CA TYR A 295 -2.55 6.34 -5.72
C TYR A 295 -3.16 5.08 -6.32
N GLY A 296 -3.87 5.18 -7.45
CA GLY A 296 -4.48 4.03 -8.12
C GLY A 296 -3.51 3.34 -9.08
N ASP A 297 -3.61 2.01 -9.13
CA ASP A 297 -2.84 1.18 -10.08
C ASP A 297 -3.46 1.18 -11.49
N ILE A 298 -4.75 1.48 -11.60
CA ILE A 298 -5.48 1.53 -12.87
C ILE A 298 -5.59 2.99 -13.33
N PRO A 299 -4.98 3.36 -14.47
CA PRO A 299 -5.11 4.72 -14.99
C PRO A 299 -6.58 5.01 -15.32
N PRO A 300 -7.10 6.18 -14.92
CA PRO A 300 -8.48 6.53 -15.24
C PRO A 300 -8.69 6.60 -16.75
N ASP A 301 -9.90 6.22 -17.19
CA ASP A 301 -10.29 6.29 -18.59
C ASP A 301 -10.08 7.71 -19.16
N GLN A 302 -9.57 7.76 -20.39
CA GLN A 302 -9.17 9.01 -21.03
C GLN A 302 -10.36 9.94 -21.28
N ASN A 303 -11.54 9.38 -21.61
CA ASN A 303 -12.76 10.18 -21.79
C ASN A 303 -13.24 10.79 -20.48
N SER A 304 -13.13 10.03 -19.38
CA SER A 304 -13.46 10.49 -18.03
C SER A 304 -12.55 11.65 -17.60
N ILE A 305 -11.25 11.54 -17.84
CA ILE A 305 -10.27 12.62 -17.56
C ILE A 305 -10.60 13.87 -18.39
N ASP A 306 -10.90 13.70 -19.68
CA ASP A 306 -11.23 14.82 -20.57
C ASP A 306 -12.52 15.52 -20.15
N GLN A 307 -13.54 14.76 -19.73
CA GLN A 307 -14.78 15.31 -19.21
C GLN A 307 -14.55 16.11 -17.93
N ILE A 308 -13.82 15.55 -16.96
CA ILE A 308 -13.49 16.22 -15.69
C ILE A 308 -12.70 17.50 -15.95
N SER A 309 -11.69 17.45 -16.84
CA SER A 309 -10.85 18.61 -17.15
C SER A 309 -11.65 19.73 -17.83
N ARG A 310 -12.57 19.39 -18.74
CA ARG A 310 -13.45 20.39 -19.38
C ARG A 310 -14.45 20.99 -18.40
N GLN A 311 -15.09 20.18 -17.55
CA GLN A 311 -15.98 20.69 -16.50
C GLN A 311 -15.23 21.61 -15.53
N THR A 312 -13.99 21.24 -15.18
CA THR A 312 -13.11 22.06 -14.35
C THR A 312 -12.76 23.39 -15.01
N SER A 313 -12.43 23.40 -16.30
CA SER A 313 -12.13 24.65 -17.03
C SER A 313 -13.33 25.60 -17.07
N ARG A 314 -14.55 25.10 -17.35
CA ARG A 314 -15.78 25.92 -17.33
C ARG A 314 -16.08 26.47 -15.94
N TYR A 315 -15.82 25.68 -14.90
CA TYR A 315 -15.98 26.12 -13.53
C TYR A 315 -14.94 27.18 -13.15
N ALA A 316 -13.70 27.05 -13.61
CA ALA A 316 -12.69 28.07 -13.41
C ALA A 316 -13.04 29.39 -14.13
N GLU A 317 -13.62 29.32 -15.32
CA GLU A 317 -14.16 30.49 -16.03
C GLU A 317 -15.33 31.15 -15.28
N SER A 318 -16.23 30.35 -14.68
CA SER A 318 -17.32 30.89 -13.86
C SER A 318 -16.80 31.60 -12.61
N LEU A 319 -15.74 31.08 -11.99
CA LEU A 319 -15.07 31.71 -10.85
C LEU A 319 -14.37 33.03 -11.21
N ASP A 320 -13.81 33.13 -12.41
CA ASP A 320 -13.11 34.34 -12.82
C ASP A 320 -14.08 35.49 -13.12
N SER A 321 -15.28 35.17 -13.60
CA SER A 321 -16.36 36.15 -13.84
C SER A 321 -17.01 36.73 -12.57
N ARG A 322 -16.70 36.21 -11.38
CA ARG A 322 -17.18 36.73 -10.08
C ARG A 322 -16.14 37.62 -9.42
#